data_AF-A0A2E7CJL9-F1
#
_entry.id   AF-A0A2E7CJL9-F1
#
_cell.length_a   1.000
_cell.length_b   1.000
_cell.length_c   1.000
_cell.angle_alpha   90.00
_cell.angle_beta   90.00
_cell.angle_gamma   90.00
#
_symmetry.space_group_name_H-M   'P 1'
#
loop_
_entity.id
_entity.type
_entity.pdbx_description
1 polymer ?
#
loop_
_entity_poly.entity_id
_entity_poly.type
_entity_poly.pdbx_seq_one_letter_code
_entity_poly.pdbx_strand_id
1 'polypeptide(L)'
;MSSDLTAPLRQALLEMIQKKGWNTSSAAKAIDMDRKELKRMLQGKIPLTVNTMIKLGAVLDIQPEDLERLSQAPKTQPPKLQPLPNLRTDDLLNNQPEALIKIGFKMGMSFRFLARTDLLVDSGVPEYILQQFTPLLPIQLDPLYHQHHNPKFQSKGIELTMSFDALYTCFFPWESIQRVVFVPEAPEIVEEDSSSELAAEELSERTAPFLRLVTDEESPSSS
;
A
#
# COMPACT_ATOMS: atom_id res chain seq x y z
N MET A 1 3.84 8.20 21.78
CA MET A 1 5.28 8.26 21.43
C MET A 1 5.40 7.85 19.97
N SER A 2 5.43 8.80 19.04
CA SER A 2 5.54 8.49 17.60
C SER A 2 6.93 7.95 17.32
N SER A 3 7.01 6.70 16.88
CA SER A 3 8.21 6.14 16.26
C SER A 3 8.42 6.84 14.93
N ASP A 4 9.28 7.85 14.94
CA ASP A 4 9.65 8.64 13.76
C ASP A 4 10.46 7.75 12.80
N LEU A 5 9.76 7.04 11.90
CA LEU A 5 10.33 6.11 10.90
C LEU A 5 11.44 6.75 10.04
N THR A 6 11.50 8.09 10.01
CA THR A 6 12.51 8.86 9.28
C THR A 6 13.83 9.03 10.03
N ALA A 7 13.88 8.76 11.34
CA ALA A 7 15.09 8.84 12.16
C ALA A 7 16.25 7.92 11.69
N PRO A 8 16.05 6.62 11.42
CA PRO A 8 17.12 5.75 10.92
C PRO A 8 17.66 6.21 9.56
N LEU A 9 16.79 6.73 8.69
CA LEU A 9 17.18 7.22 7.38
C LEU A 9 18.02 8.51 7.46
N ARG A 10 17.68 9.43 8.37
CA ARG A 10 18.49 10.64 8.65
C ARG A 10 19.87 10.29 9.21
N GLN A 11 19.94 9.29 10.11
CA GLN A 11 21.18 8.81 10.70
C GLN A 11 22.11 8.25 9.62
N ALA A 12 21.58 7.41 8.73
CA ALA A 12 22.37 6.81 7.68
C ALA A 12 22.82 7.83 6.60
N LEU A 13 22.01 8.84 6.27
CA LEU A 13 22.45 9.96 5.43
C LEU A 13 23.63 10.73 6.07
N LEU A 14 23.60 10.94 7.39
CA LEU A 14 24.72 11.55 8.12
C LEU A 14 25.99 10.70 8.06
N GLU A 15 25.87 9.39 8.23
CA GLU A 15 26.99 8.45 8.12
C GLU A 15 27.59 8.43 6.71
N MET A 16 26.77 8.48 5.67
CA MET A 16 27.25 8.54 4.29
C MET A 16 27.97 9.85 3.96
N ILE A 17 27.45 10.98 4.44
CA ILE A 17 28.13 12.29 4.33
C ILE A 17 29.50 12.24 5.00
N GLN A 18 29.59 11.65 6.19
CA GLN A 18 30.86 11.50 6.92
C GLN A 18 31.83 10.53 6.24
N LYS A 19 31.33 9.41 5.69
CA LYS A 19 32.13 8.41 4.97
C LYS A 19 32.77 8.97 3.70
N LYS A 20 32.10 9.90 3.01
CA LYS A 20 32.68 10.68 1.89
C LYS A 20 33.62 11.81 2.34
N GLY A 21 33.84 11.97 3.65
CA GLY A 21 34.67 13.04 4.23
C GLY A 21 34.04 14.44 4.09
N TRP A 22 32.75 14.50 3.79
CA TRP A 22 32.05 15.77 3.59
C TRP A 22 31.52 16.30 4.91
N ASN A 23 31.52 17.62 5.04
CA ASN A 23 30.79 18.30 6.10
C ASN A 23 29.41 18.74 5.57
N THR A 24 28.50 19.07 6.48
CA THR A 24 27.14 19.55 6.13
C THR A 24 27.14 20.76 5.19
N SER A 25 28.19 21.58 5.17
CA SER A 25 28.28 22.73 4.26
C SER A 25 28.63 22.28 2.83
N SER A 26 29.54 21.31 2.69
CA SER A 26 29.92 20.73 1.39
C SER A 26 28.75 19.95 0.78
N ALA A 27 28.03 19.19 1.59
CA ALA A 27 26.82 18.48 1.14
C ALA A 27 25.71 19.46 0.71
N ALA A 28 25.48 20.53 1.49
CA ALA A 28 24.48 21.57 1.16
C ALA A 28 24.80 22.28 -0.15
N LYS A 29 26.07 22.62 -0.36
CA LYS A 29 26.53 23.27 -1.61
C LYS A 29 26.37 22.36 -2.83
N ALA A 30 26.55 21.06 -2.66
CA ALA A 30 26.46 20.10 -3.75
C ALA A 30 25.01 19.81 -4.22
N ILE A 31 24.02 20.04 -3.35
CA ILE A 31 22.59 19.89 -3.68
C ILE A 31 21.86 21.23 -3.90
N ASP A 32 22.61 22.32 -3.94
CA ASP A 32 22.12 23.70 -4.05
C ASP A 32 21.05 24.05 -3.00
N MET A 33 21.37 23.79 -1.73
CA MET A 33 20.49 24.03 -0.57
C MET A 33 21.20 24.86 0.50
N ASP A 34 20.45 25.64 1.28
CA ASP A 34 21.01 26.38 2.41
C ASP A 34 21.52 25.42 3.51
N ARG A 35 22.68 25.75 4.07
CA ARG A 35 23.32 24.93 5.11
C ARG A 35 22.46 24.79 6.37
N LYS A 36 21.78 25.85 6.82
CA LYS A 36 20.90 25.77 8.00
C LYS A 36 19.72 24.88 7.71
N GLU A 37 19.21 24.90 6.49
CA GLU A 37 18.08 24.08 6.06
C GLU A 37 18.43 22.60 6.03
N LEU A 38 19.52 22.22 5.36
CA LEU A 38 20.02 20.84 5.36
C LEU A 38 20.32 20.34 6.78
N LYS A 39 20.93 21.18 7.61
CA LYS A 39 21.21 20.82 9.02
C LYS A 39 19.92 20.60 9.82
N ARG A 40 18.90 21.43 9.64
CA ARG A 40 17.61 21.28 10.32
C ARG A 40 16.86 20.04 9.84
N MET A 41 16.96 19.71 8.56
CA MET A 41 16.37 18.50 7.97
C MET A 41 17.03 17.22 8.51
N LEU A 42 18.37 17.16 8.53
CA LEU A 42 19.11 16.03 9.09
C LEU A 42 18.89 15.86 10.61
N GLN A 43 18.58 16.94 11.31
CA GLN A 43 18.20 16.93 12.74
C GLN A 43 16.72 16.58 12.97
N GLY A 44 15.93 16.34 11.92
CA GLY A 44 14.50 16.05 12.04
C GLY A 44 13.61 17.24 12.42
N LYS A 45 14.12 18.47 12.30
CA LYS A 45 13.36 19.71 12.57
C LYS A 45 12.56 20.20 11.37
N ILE A 46 12.81 19.64 10.20
CA ILE A 46 12.14 19.90 8.92
C ILE A 46 11.95 18.54 8.24
N PRO A 47 10.78 18.27 7.62
CA PRO A 47 10.53 17.01 6.92
C PRO A 47 11.51 16.80 5.76
N LEU A 48 11.94 15.56 5.58
CA LEU A 48 12.78 15.16 4.44
C LEU A 48 11.89 14.92 3.22
N THR A 49 12.08 15.70 2.16
CA THR A 49 11.33 15.52 0.92
C THR A 49 12.01 14.51 0.00
N VAL A 50 11.23 13.82 -0.83
CA VAL A 50 11.72 12.86 -1.84
C VAL A 50 12.68 13.53 -2.81
N ASN A 51 12.38 14.75 -3.25
CA ASN A 51 13.26 15.52 -4.14
C ASN A 51 14.63 15.79 -3.51
N THR A 52 14.67 16.14 -2.22
CA THR A 52 15.95 16.34 -1.51
C THR A 52 16.71 15.03 -1.33
N MET A 53 16.00 13.92 -1.10
CA MET A 53 16.59 12.59 -1.01
C MET A 53 17.21 12.14 -2.34
N ILE A 54 16.55 12.38 -3.48
CA ILE A 54 17.08 12.08 -4.81
C ILE A 54 18.34 12.91 -5.09
N LYS A 55 18.31 14.22 -4.77
CA LYS A 55 19.48 15.10 -4.95
C LYS A 55 20.66 14.67 -4.07
N LEU A 56 20.42 14.35 -2.80
CA LEU A 56 21.44 13.81 -1.91
C LEU A 56 21.95 12.45 -2.41
N GLY A 57 21.06 11.60 -2.93
CA GLY A 57 21.40 10.29 -3.47
C GLY A 57 22.35 10.37 -4.67
N ALA A 58 22.03 11.23 -5.63
CA ALA A 58 22.85 11.46 -6.82
C ALA A 58 24.24 12.01 -6.46
N VAL A 59 24.31 12.92 -5.49
CA VAL A 59 25.55 13.58 -5.08
C VAL A 59 26.41 12.69 -4.18
N LEU A 60 25.77 11.94 -3.29
CA LEU A 60 26.44 10.97 -2.42
C LEU A 60 26.79 9.69 -3.16
N ASP A 61 26.43 9.57 -4.44
CA ASP A 61 26.71 8.41 -5.29
C ASP A 61 26.26 7.12 -4.60
N ILE A 62 25.02 7.16 -4.09
CA ILE A 62 24.44 6.05 -3.33
C ILE A 62 24.23 4.90 -4.32
N GLN A 63 25.08 3.88 -4.22
CA GLN A 63 24.97 2.67 -5.00
C GLN A 63 23.77 1.83 -4.52
N PRO A 64 23.20 0.94 -5.36
CA PRO A 64 22.09 0.07 -4.98
C PRO A 64 22.35 -0.72 -3.68
N GLU A 65 23.60 -1.11 -3.43
CA GLU A 65 24.02 -1.83 -2.22
C GLU A 65 24.01 -0.96 -0.96
N ASP A 66 24.17 0.35 -1.11
CA ASP A 66 24.04 1.30 0.00
C ASP A 66 22.56 1.62 0.29
N LEU A 67 21.66 1.54 -0.71
CA LEU A 67 20.20 1.57 -0.50
C LEU A 67 19.70 0.34 0.27
N GLU A 68 20.28 -0.84 0.03
CA GLU A 68 20.01 -2.05 0.83
C GLU A 68 20.49 -1.95 2.28
N ARG A 69 21.49 -1.10 2.55
CA ARG A 69 21.91 -0.77 3.93
C ARG A 69 21.01 0.30 4.55
N LEU A 70 20.47 1.21 3.76
CA LEU A 70 19.49 2.21 4.20
C LEU A 70 18.13 1.57 4.55
N SER A 71 17.75 0.47 3.89
CA SER A 71 16.57 -0.33 4.22
C SER A 71 16.78 -1.24 5.44
N GLN A 72 18.03 -1.40 5.90
CA GLN A 72 18.35 -2.02 7.17
C GLN A 72 18.13 -1.02 8.31
N ALA A 73 16.85 -0.70 8.55
CA ALA A 73 16.40 -0.54 9.93
C ALA A 73 16.98 -1.69 10.78
N PRO A 74 17.22 -1.51 12.09
CA PRO A 74 17.60 -2.65 12.93
C PRO A 74 16.68 -3.79 12.57
N LYS A 75 17.27 -4.95 12.25
CA LYS A 75 16.55 -6.20 12.01
C LYS A 75 15.81 -6.54 13.30
N THR A 76 14.75 -5.80 13.61
CA THR A 76 13.56 -6.34 14.24
C THR A 76 13.31 -7.55 13.38
N GLN A 77 13.56 -8.72 13.96
CA GLN A 77 13.14 -9.99 13.38
C GLN A 77 11.80 -9.72 12.69
N PRO A 78 11.59 -10.20 11.45
CA PRO A 78 10.27 -10.10 10.85
C PRO A 78 9.31 -10.52 11.95
N PRO A 79 8.35 -9.65 12.34
CA PRO A 79 7.47 -9.98 13.46
C PRO A 79 7.00 -11.38 13.14
N LYS A 80 7.30 -12.34 14.04
CA LYS A 80 6.94 -13.75 13.84
C LYS A 80 5.58 -13.70 13.22
N LEU A 81 5.45 -14.15 11.96
CA LEU A 81 4.18 -14.20 11.25
C LEU A 81 3.21 -14.74 12.29
N GLN A 82 2.35 -13.87 12.81
CA GLN A 82 1.40 -14.33 13.80
C GLN A 82 0.66 -15.44 13.06
N PRO A 83 0.57 -16.65 13.64
CA PRO A 83 -0.14 -17.73 13.00
C PRO A 83 -1.48 -17.14 12.57
N LEU A 84 -1.80 -17.31 11.27
CA LEU A 84 -2.96 -16.71 10.64
C LEU A 84 -4.11 -16.77 11.65
N PRO A 85 -4.76 -15.65 12.00
CA PRO A 85 -5.93 -15.74 12.86
C PRO A 85 -6.85 -16.74 12.17
N ASN A 86 -7.17 -17.83 12.87
CA ASN A 86 -8.06 -18.85 12.36
C ASN A 86 -9.32 -18.10 11.97
N LEU A 87 -9.55 -17.93 10.65
CA LEU A 87 -10.82 -17.43 10.17
C LEU A 87 -11.78 -18.51 10.61
N ARG A 88 -12.58 -18.21 11.64
CA ARG A 88 -13.72 -19.07 11.91
C ARG A 88 -14.57 -19.00 10.65
N THR A 89 -15.11 -20.13 10.24
CA THR A 89 -15.93 -20.23 9.02
C THR A 89 -17.07 -19.21 9.03
N ASP A 90 -17.51 -18.80 10.22
CA ASP A 90 -18.52 -17.75 10.46
C ASP A 90 -18.06 -16.33 10.02
N ASP A 91 -16.76 -16.02 10.05
CA ASP A 91 -16.21 -14.72 9.62
C ASP A 91 -16.18 -14.60 8.08
N LEU A 92 -16.16 -15.71 7.35
CA LEU A 92 -16.09 -15.75 5.88
C LEU A 92 -17.44 -15.45 5.21
N LEU A 93 -18.55 -15.57 5.96
CA LEU A 93 -19.90 -15.26 5.49
C LEU A 93 -20.32 -13.83 5.79
N ASN A 94 -19.44 -13.05 6.44
CA ASN A 94 -19.74 -11.69 6.84
C ASN A 94 -19.34 -10.68 5.74
N ASN A 95 -20.32 -10.05 5.09
CA ASN A 95 -20.11 -9.05 4.04
C ASN A 95 -19.74 -7.66 4.58
N GLN A 96 -19.17 -7.59 5.78
CA GLN A 96 -18.76 -6.32 6.39
C GLN A 96 -17.42 -5.86 5.79
N PRO A 97 -17.22 -4.54 5.59
CA PRO A 97 -15.99 -4.00 5.00
C PRO A 97 -14.73 -4.49 5.71
N GLU A 98 -14.77 -4.58 7.04
CA GLU A 98 -13.66 -5.09 7.86
C GLU A 98 -13.25 -6.52 7.46
N ALA A 99 -14.22 -7.43 7.31
CA ALA A 99 -13.98 -8.82 6.97
C ALA A 99 -13.40 -8.95 5.55
N LEU A 100 -14.00 -8.26 4.58
CA LEU A 100 -13.53 -8.27 3.18
C LEU A 100 -12.09 -7.74 3.08
N ILE A 101 -11.79 -6.60 3.72
CA ILE A 101 -10.45 -6.03 3.67
C ILE A 101 -9.42 -6.94 4.36
N LYS A 102 -9.76 -7.53 5.51
CA LYS A 102 -8.91 -8.54 6.16
C LYS A 102 -8.61 -9.72 5.24
N ILE A 103 -9.58 -10.20 4.47
CA ILE A 103 -9.38 -11.27 3.49
C ILE A 103 -8.39 -10.83 2.41
N GLY A 104 -8.52 -9.61 1.87
CA GLY A 104 -7.58 -9.05 0.89
C GLY A 104 -6.14 -9.06 1.37
N PHE A 105 -5.89 -8.47 2.55
CA PHE A 105 -4.56 -8.46 3.15
C PHE A 105 -4.04 -9.87 3.47
N LYS A 106 -4.89 -10.74 4.04
CA LYS A 106 -4.49 -12.09 4.47
C LYS A 106 -4.15 -13.01 3.31
N MET A 107 -4.85 -12.87 2.19
CA MET A 107 -4.65 -13.69 0.98
C MET A 107 -3.65 -13.06 0.01
N GLY A 108 -3.15 -11.84 0.30
CA GLY A 108 -2.25 -11.12 -0.60
C GLY A 108 -2.89 -10.73 -1.93
N MET A 109 -4.22 -10.66 -2.00
CA MET A 109 -4.93 -10.35 -3.24
C MET A 109 -4.94 -8.86 -3.50
N SER A 110 -4.78 -8.44 -4.76
CA SER A 110 -5.03 -7.05 -5.14
C SER A 110 -6.51 -6.70 -4.96
N PHE A 111 -6.80 -5.57 -4.34
CA PHE A 111 -8.17 -5.08 -4.22
C PHE A 111 -8.26 -3.56 -4.24
N ARG A 112 -9.43 -3.07 -4.62
CA ARG A 112 -9.80 -1.66 -4.58
C ARG A 112 -11.00 -1.49 -3.68
N PHE A 113 -11.03 -0.46 -2.85
CA PHE A 113 -12.24 -0.05 -2.17
C PHE A 113 -12.63 1.39 -2.52
N LEU A 114 -13.93 1.67 -2.48
CA LEU A 114 -14.50 3.01 -2.71
C LEU A 114 -14.97 3.57 -1.38
N ALA A 115 -14.40 4.70 -0.98
CA ALA A 115 -14.74 5.37 0.27
C ALA A 115 -15.48 6.70 0.02
N ARG A 116 -16.52 6.97 0.82
CA ARG A 116 -17.30 8.21 0.79
C ARG A 116 -16.48 9.39 1.27
N THR A 117 -16.30 10.42 0.44
CA THR A 117 -15.47 11.56 0.84
C THR A 117 -16.09 12.44 1.91
N ASP A 118 -17.42 12.48 2.05
CA ASP A 118 -18.10 13.23 3.11
C ASP A 118 -17.85 12.67 4.52
N LEU A 119 -17.48 11.39 4.62
CA LEU A 119 -17.11 10.73 5.88
C LEU A 119 -15.60 10.68 6.12
N LEU A 120 -14.81 11.32 5.24
CA LEU A 120 -13.35 11.36 5.32
C LEU A 120 -12.79 12.73 5.70
N VAL A 121 -13.65 13.66 6.13
CA VAL A 121 -13.20 14.91 6.76
C VAL A 121 -12.37 14.55 8.01
N ASP A 122 -11.18 15.13 8.15
CA ASP A 122 -10.21 14.84 9.21
C ASP A 122 -9.68 13.39 9.26
N SER A 123 -9.89 12.61 8.20
CA SER A 123 -9.35 11.24 8.08
C SER A 123 -7.82 11.19 7.95
N GLY A 124 -7.16 12.31 7.70
CA GLY A 124 -5.75 12.36 7.32
C GLY A 124 -5.51 12.21 5.81
N VAL A 125 -6.56 12.01 5.00
CA VAL A 125 -6.48 12.18 3.54
C VAL A 125 -6.39 13.69 3.24
N PRO A 126 -5.45 14.14 2.39
CA PRO A 126 -5.31 15.56 2.06
C PRO A 126 -6.58 16.15 1.44
N GLU A 127 -6.94 17.38 1.81
CA GLU A 127 -8.16 18.04 1.34
C GLU A 127 -8.22 18.15 -0.19
N TYR A 128 -7.09 18.42 -0.85
CA TYR A 128 -7.03 18.52 -2.31
C TYR A 128 -7.36 17.18 -3.01
N ILE A 129 -7.04 16.05 -2.38
CA ILE A 129 -7.42 14.72 -2.87
C ILE A 129 -8.92 14.50 -2.69
N LEU A 130 -9.48 14.87 -1.53
CA LEU A 130 -10.92 14.73 -1.28
C LEU A 130 -11.76 15.58 -2.25
N GLN A 131 -11.31 16.80 -2.56
CA GLN A 131 -11.95 17.68 -3.53
C GLN A 131 -11.88 17.13 -4.95
N GLN A 132 -10.78 16.48 -5.33
CA GLN A 132 -10.63 15.86 -6.64
C GLN A 132 -11.56 14.66 -6.85
N PHE A 133 -11.84 13.90 -5.80
CA PHE A 133 -12.61 12.66 -5.87
C PHE A 133 -13.94 12.74 -5.12
N THR A 134 -14.90 13.51 -5.64
CA THR A 134 -16.26 13.61 -5.05
C THR A 134 -17.29 12.92 -5.97
N PRO A 135 -18.15 12.03 -5.46
CA PRO A 135 -18.42 11.73 -4.04
C PRO A 135 -17.64 10.53 -3.45
N LEU A 136 -16.85 9.83 -4.27
CA LEU A 136 -16.16 8.60 -3.86
C LEU A 136 -14.66 8.68 -4.18
N LEU A 137 -13.86 8.35 -3.18
CA LEU A 137 -12.41 8.19 -3.28
C LEU A 137 -12.08 6.71 -3.56
N PRO A 138 -11.56 6.38 -4.75
CA PRO A 138 -11.05 5.04 -5.01
C PRO A 138 -9.67 4.85 -4.38
N ILE A 139 -9.52 3.77 -3.61
CA ILE A 139 -8.25 3.35 -3.01
C ILE A 139 -7.89 1.97 -3.54
N GLN A 140 -6.75 1.86 -4.22
CA GLN A 140 -6.24 0.59 -4.73
C GLN A 140 -5.05 0.13 -3.87
N LEU A 141 -5.10 -1.12 -3.43
CA LEU A 141 -4.06 -1.78 -2.66
C LEU A 141 -3.61 -3.01 -3.42
N ASP A 142 -2.34 -2.99 -3.84
CA ASP A 142 -1.72 -4.07 -4.59
C ASP A 142 -0.99 -5.07 -3.66
N PRO A 143 -0.59 -6.25 -4.16
CA PRO A 143 0.10 -7.23 -3.35
C PRO A 143 1.42 -6.71 -2.75
N LEU A 144 2.11 -5.81 -3.45
CA LEU A 144 3.36 -5.19 -2.97
C LEU A 144 3.12 -4.33 -1.72
N TYR A 145 2.03 -3.56 -1.71
CA TYR A 145 1.63 -2.78 -0.54
C TYR A 145 1.47 -3.67 0.69
N HIS A 146 0.85 -4.85 0.54
CA HIS A 146 0.63 -5.80 1.64
C HIS A 146 1.92 -6.35 2.26
N GLN A 147 3.01 -6.44 1.47
CA GLN A 147 4.30 -6.95 1.96
C GLN A 147 5.03 -5.95 2.86
N HIS A 148 4.81 -4.65 2.65
CA HIS A 148 5.57 -3.58 3.31
C HIS A 148 4.77 -2.79 4.33
N HIS A 149 3.44 -2.91 4.32
CA HIS A 149 2.56 -2.14 5.19
C HIS A 149 1.70 -3.05 6.08
N ASN A 150 1.70 -2.73 7.37
CA ASN A 150 0.83 -3.38 8.35
C ASN A 150 -0.39 -2.49 8.61
N PRO A 151 -1.56 -2.77 8.01
CA PRO A 151 -2.79 -2.06 8.35
C PRO A 151 -3.12 -2.24 9.83
N LYS A 152 -3.59 -1.18 10.49
CA LYS A 152 -4.12 -1.29 11.85
C LYS A 152 -5.64 -1.34 11.80
N PHE A 153 -6.18 -2.51 12.07
CA PHE A 153 -7.62 -2.73 12.21
C PHE A 153 -8.10 -2.23 13.57
N GLN A 154 -9.08 -1.33 13.58
CA GLN A 154 -9.72 -0.79 14.77
C GLN A 154 -11.23 -1.09 14.73
N SER A 155 -11.91 -0.95 15.86
CA SER A 155 -13.36 -1.21 15.94
C SER A 155 -14.20 -0.29 15.07
N LYS A 156 -13.72 0.93 14.78
CA LYS A 156 -14.45 1.94 13.99
C LYS A 156 -13.99 2.05 12.53
N GLY A 157 -12.86 1.46 12.18
CA GLY A 157 -12.26 1.64 10.85
C GLY A 157 -10.88 1.02 10.72
N ILE A 158 -10.20 1.37 9.63
CA ILE A 158 -8.85 0.93 9.32
C ILE A 158 -7.91 2.12 9.20
N GLU A 159 -6.74 2.01 9.82
CA GLU A 159 -5.64 2.95 9.63
C GLU A 159 -4.67 2.38 8.58
N LEU A 160 -4.44 3.16 7.53
CA LEU A 160 -3.56 2.84 6.41
C LEU A 160 -2.53 3.94 6.24
N THR A 161 -1.28 3.56 5.97
CA THR A 161 -0.26 4.52 5.54
C THR A 161 -0.27 4.60 4.03
N MET A 162 -0.55 5.78 3.48
CA MET A 162 -0.72 5.99 2.05
C MET A 162 0.21 7.08 1.54
N SER A 163 0.70 6.93 0.31
CA SER A 163 1.47 7.97 -0.36
C SER A 163 0.59 8.70 -1.36
N PHE A 164 0.47 10.02 -1.20
CA PHE A 164 -0.07 10.91 -2.23
C PHE A 164 1.08 11.73 -2.80
N ASP A 165 1.29 12.95 -2.31
CA ASP A 165 2.51 13.75 -2.51
C ASP A 165 3.57 13.53 -1.41
N ALA A 166 3.13 13.08 -0.24
CA ALA A 166 3.91 12.63 0.90
C ALA A 166 3.28 11.37 1.53
N LEU A 167 3.91 10.80 2.55
CA LEU A 167 3.33 9.72 3.35
C LEU A 167 2.36 10.29 4.39
N TYR A 168 1.11 9.83 4.33
CA TYR A 168 0.05 10.16 5.28
C TYR A 168 -0.41 8.92 6.00
N THR A 169 -0.82 9.09 7.26
CA THR A 169 -1.55 8.06 7.99
C THR A 169 -3.03 8.43 7.90
N CYS A 170 -3.78 7.64 7.14
CA CYS A 170 -5.18 7.87 6.85
C CYS A 170 -6.04 6.88 7.63
N PHE A 171 -7.12 7.35 8.23
CA PHE A 171 -8.11 6.54 8.92
C PHE A 171 -9.39 6.48 8.08
N PHE A 172 -9.81 5.28 7.70
CA PHE A 172 -11.04 5.05 6.95
C PHE A 172 -12.08 4.40 7.86
N PRO A 173 -13.15 5.14 8.26
CA PRO A 173 -14.25 4.56 8.99
C PRO A 173 -14.90 3.43 8.20
N TRP A 174 -15.35 2.37 8.87
CA TRP A 174 -16.01 1.24 8.19
C TRP A 174 -17.23 1.69 7.38
N GLU A 175 -17.99 2.66 7.90
CA GLU A 175 -19.14 3.27 7.23
C GLU A 175 -18.81 4.10 5.98
N SER A 176 -17.56 4.54 5.84
CA SER A 176 -17.12 5.23 4.62
C SER A 176 -17.00 4.28 3.44
N ILE A 177 -16.72 3.00 3.69
CA ILE A 177 -16.37 2.03 2.66
C ILE A 177 -17.65 1.44 2.06
N GLN A 178 -17.99 1.87 0.84
CA GLN A 178 -19.21 1.43 0.16
C GLN A 178 -19.03 0.15 -0.64
N ARG A 179 -17.83 -0.06 -1.18
CA ARG A 179 -17.55 -1.17 -2.09
C ARG A 179 -16.12 -1.64 -1.91
N VAL A 180 -15.94 -2.95 -1.90
CA VAL A 180 -14.64 -3.62 -2.01
C VAL A 180 -14.68 -4.49 -3.26
N VAL A 181 -13.68 -4.37 -4.12
CA VAL A 181 -13.56 -5.08 -5.39
C VAL A 181 -12.22 -5.79 -5.40
N PHE A 182 -12.25 -7.13 -5.41
CA PHE A 182 -11.06 -7.93 -5.61
C PHE A 182 -10.71 -7.97 -7.09
N VAL A 183 -9.44 -7.73 -7.40
CA VAL A 183 -8.94 -7.75 -8.77
C VAL A 183 -7.97 -8.94 -8.85
N PRO A 184 -8.37 -10.06 -9.47
CA PRO A 184 -7.45 -11.17 -9.66
C PRO A 184 -6.35 -10.75 -10.65
N GLU A 185 -5.10 -11.08 -10.32
CA GLU A 185 -4.01 -10.98 -11.28
C GLU A 185 -4.08 -12.19 -12.22
N ALA A 186 -3.84 -11.96 -13.51
CA ALA A 186 -3.78 -13.04 -14.47
C ALA A 186 -2.63 -13.97 -14.06
N PRO A 187 -2.81 -15.31 -14.10
CA PRO A 187 -1.71 -16.21 -13.84
C PRO A 187 -0.60 -15.93 -14.87
N GLU A 188 0.64 -15.92 -14.41
CA GLU A 188 1.79 -15.92 -15.32
C GLU A 188 1.74 -17.21 -16.13
N ILE A 189 1.35 -17.10 -17.40
CA ILE A 189 1.48 -18.20 -18.34
C ILE A 189 2.98 -18.26 -18.63
N VAL A 190 3.67 -19.18 -17.96
CA VAL A 190 4.98 -19.60 -18.43
C VAL A 190 4.74 -20.24 -19.78
N GLU A 191 5.06 -19.53 -20.86
CA GLU A 191 5.10 -20.12 -22.18
C GLU A 191 6.17 -21.22 -22.15
N GLU A 192 5.76 -22.45 -21.86
CA GLU A 192 6.53 -23.60 -22.31
C GLU A 192 6.56 -23.48 -23.84
N ASP A 193 7.75 -23.26 -24.41
CA ASP A 193 8.00 -23.15 -25.86
C ASP A 193 7.25 -24.27 -26.61
N SER A 194 6.02 -23.95 -27.00
CA SER A 194 5.12 -24.85 -27.69
C SER A 194 4.96 -24.26 -29.08
N SER A 195 6.00 -24.43 -29.88
CA SER A 195 5.89 -24.38 -31.32
C SER A 195 4.87 -25.42 -31.76
N SER A 196 3.61 -25.01 -31.86
CA SER A 196 2.58 -25.70 -32.61
C SER A 196 1.54 -24.67 -33.04
N GLU A 197 1.81 -24.06 -34.19
CA GLU A 197 0.75 -23.58 -35.07
C GLU A 197 -0.27 -24.71 -35.24
N LEU A 198 -1.56 -24.41 -35.05
CA LEU A 198 -2.62 -24.59 -36.06
C LEU A 198 -4.01 -24.44 -35.44
N ALA A 199 -4.79 -23.57 -36.10
CA ALA A 199 -6.23 -23.67 -36.36
C ALA A 199 -7.21 -23.70 -35.16
N ALA A 200 -8.07 -22.69 -35.08
CA ALA A 200 -9.38 -22.76 -35.75
C ALA A 200 -10.18 -21.48 -35.44
N GLU A 201 -10.58 -20.80 -36.51
CA GLU A 201 -11.70 -19.86 -36.54
C GLU A 201 -13.02 -20.58 -36.20
N GLU A 202 -14.02 -19.77 -35.84
CA GLU A 202 -15.45 -20.08 -35.73
C GLU A 202 -15.96 -20.75 -34.43
N LEU A 203 -16.45 -19.91 -33.50
CA LEU A 203 -17.52 -20.29 -32.57
C LEU A 203 -18.49 -19.11 -32.38
N SER A 204 -19.50 -19.11 -33.25
CA SER A 204 -20.93 -18.83 -33.01
C SER A 204 -21.33 -17.69 -32.06
N GLU A 205 -22.22 -16.82 -32.56
CA GLU A 205 -23.13 -15.94 -31.81
C GLU A 205 -23.53 -16.50 -30.43
N ARG A 206 -22.84 -16.05 -29.38
CA ARG A 206 -23.20 -16.37 -28.00
C ARG A 206 -24.13 -15.28 -27.48
N THR A 207 -25.42 -15.60 -27.41
CA THR A 207 -26.36 -14.98 -26.48
C THR A 207 -25.66 -14.88 -25.12
N ALA A 208 -25.50 -13.68 -24.59
CA ALA A 208 -24.75 -13.46 -23.35
C ALA A 208 -25.28 -14.41 -22.26
N PRO A 209 -24.44 -15.29 -21.67
CA PRO A 209 -24.89 -16.17 -20.61
C PRO A 209 -25.19 -15.30 -19.38
N PHE A 210 -26.46 -15.21 -19.01
CA PHE A 210 -26.85 -14.62 -17.73
C PHE A 210 -26.86 -15.72 -16.67
N LEU A 211 -26.16 -15.49 -15.57
CA LEU A 211 -26.16 -16.39 -14.42
C LEU A 211 -27.51 -16.24 -13.70
N ARG A 212 -28.30 -17.30 -13.63
CA ARG A 212 -29.53 -17.35 -12.80
C ARG A 212 -29.22 -18.19 -11.56
N LEU A 213 -29.16 -17.55 -10.40
CA LEU A 213 -29.10 -18.25 -9.12
C LEU A 213 -30.46 -18.89 -8.86
N VAL A 214 -30.47 -20.21 -8.67
CA VAL A 214 -31.65 -20.96 -8.22
C VAL A 214 -31.45 -21.16 -6.72
N THR A 215 -32.35 -20.60 -5.92
CA THR A 215 -32.46 -20.98 -4.52
C THR A 215 -33.31 -22.24 -4.47
N ASP A 216 -32.72 -23.36 -4.04
CA ASP A 216 -33.49 -24.56 -3.70
C ASP A 216 -34.32 -24.22 -2.45
N GLU A 217 -35.55 -23.72 -2.65
CA GLU A 217 -36.55 -23.82 -1.60
C GLU A 217 -36.99 -25.28 -1.52
N GLU A 218 -36.65 -25.89 -0.39
CA GLU A 218 -37.07 -27.23 0.02
C GLU A 218 -38.54 -27.46 -0.34
N SER A 219 -38.78 -28.55 -1.06
CA SER A 219 -40.10 -29.13 -1.20
C SER A 219 -40.60 -29.54 0.19
N PRO A 220 -41.75 -29.05 0.69
CA PRO A 220 -42.42 -29.74 1.77
C PRO A 220 -43.09 -30.97 1.16
N SER A 221 -42.48 -32.13 1.39
CA SER A 221 -43.12 -33.42 1.20
C SER A 221 -44.34 -33.55 2.11
N SER A 222 -45.46 -33.91 1.50
CA SER A 222 -46.53 -34.77 2.03
C SER A 222 -47.25 -34.36 3.32
N SER A 223 -48.55 -34.09 3.17
CA SER A 223 -49.61 -34.80 3.87
C SER A 223 -50.79 -34.99 2.93
#